data_AF-A0A2A8Q3A6-F1
#
_entry.id   AF-A0A2A8Q3A6-F1
#
_cell.length_a   1.000
_cell.length_b   1.000
_cell.length_c   1.000
_cell.angle_alpha   90.00
_cell.angle_beta   90.00
_cell.angle_gamma   90.00
#
_symmetry.space_group_name_H-M   'P 1'
#
loop_
_entity.id
_entity.type
_entity.pdbx_description
1 polymer ?
#
loop_
_entity_poly.entity_id
_entity_poly.type
_entity_poly.pdbx_seq_one_letter_code
_entity_poly.pdbx_strand_id
1 'polypeptide(L)'
;MRIHSDGNNLYNECEILNKRGDILEFTIESRTENLDGYMGDVKMASEFQEEEIFLASNGPNTYQFAAIKTGTYYITVNGNQLKGKLRIDWNIK
;
A
#
# COMPACT_ATOMS: atom_id res chain seq x y z
N MET A 1 5.51 -8.93 -4.21
CA MET A 1 4.29 -8.77 -3.42
C MET A 1 4.19 -9.93 -2.44
N ARG A 2 4.21 -9.67 -1.13
CA ARG A 2 4.00 -10.68 -0.08
C ARG A 2 2.60 -10.49 0.51
N ILE A 3 1.94 -11.59 0.88
CA ILE A 3 0.59 -11.56 1.47
C ILE A 3 0.64 -12.27 2.82
N HIS A 4 0.17 -11.59 3.88
CA HIS A 4 0.10 -12.12 5.23
C HIS A 4 -1.33 -11.99 5.77
N SER A 5 -1.74 -12.85 6.71
CA SER A 5 -3.06 -12.78 7.35
C SER A 5 -2.95 -12.98 8.85
N ASP A 6 -3.72 -12.20 9.62
CA ASP A 6 -3.85 -12.33 11.08
C ASP A 6 -5.29 -12.71 11.49
N GLY A 7 -5.95 -13.58 10.73
CA GLY A 7 -7.28 -14.10 11.05
C GLY A 7 -8.45 -13.11 10.86
N ASN A 8 -8.21 -11.80 10.93
CA ASN A 8 -9.20 -10.75 10.68
C ASN A 8 -8.78 -9.79 9.56
N ASN A 9 -7.48 -9.62 9.34
CA ASN A 9 -6.95 -8.75 8.31
C ASN A 9 -6.11 -9.52 7.28
N LEU A 10 -6.07 -8.96 6.09
CA LEU A 10 -5.13 -9.33 5.05
C LEU A 10 -4.20 -8.16 4.79
N TYR A 11 -2.92 -8.48 4.78
CA TYR A 11 -1.81 -7.57 4.59
C TYR A 11 -1.18 -7.87 3.24
N ASN A 12 -1.06 -6.86 2.40
CA ASN A 12 -0.35 -6.96 1.13
C ASN A 12 0.85 -6.02 1.16
N GLU A 13 2.05 -6.57 1.04
CA GLU A 13 3.30 -5.82 1.03
C GLU A 13 3.89 -5.79 -0.39
N CYS A 14 4.18 -4.59 -0.88
CA CYS A 14 4.93 -4.38 -2.11
C CYS A 14 6.25 -3.66 -1.80
N GLU A 15 7.37 -4.30 -2.13
CA GLU A 15 8.72 -3.76 -1.96
C GLU A 15 9.09 -2.85 -3.13
N ILE A 16 9.55 -1.64 -2.82
CA ILE A 16 9.97 -0.63 -3.81
C ILE A 16 11.30 -0.02 -3.37
N LEU A 17 12.23 0.14 -4.32
CA LEU A 17 13.52 0.78 -4.10
C LEU A 17 13.44 2.26 -4.53
N ASN A 18 13.63 3.18 -3.58
CA ASN A 18 13.63 4.63 -3.85
C ASN A 18 14.96 5.28 -3.43
N LYS A 19 15.30 6.39 -4.08
CA LYS A 19 16.40 7.28 -3.68
C LYS A 19 15.86 8.45 -2.86
N ARG A 20 16.73 9.04 -2.04
CA ARG A 20 16.39 10.25 -1.28
C ARG A 20 15.92 11.36 -2.23
N GLY A 21 14.74 11.92 -1.94
CA GLY A 21 14.12 13.00 -2.69
C GLY A 21 13.14 12.53 -3.75
N ASP A 22 13.12 11.24 -4.09
CA ASP A 22 12.13 10.66 -5.01
C ASP A 22 10.73 10.79 -4.41
N ILE A 23 9.74 11.12 -5.24
CA ILE A 23 8.34 11.09 -4.85
C ILE A 23 7.71 9.84 -5.46
N LEU A 24 7.29 8.91 -4.59
CA LEU A 24 6.49 7.78 -4.99
C LEU A 24 5.04 8.20 -5.06
N GLU A 25 4.45 8.09 -6.25
CA GLU A 25 3.02 8.18 -6.46
C GLU A 25 2.49 6.78 -6.74
N PHE A 26 1.49 6.32 -5.98
CA PHE A 26 0.90 5.00 -6.20
C PHE A 26 -0.61 5.02 -6.10
N THR A 27 -1.28 4.27 -6.98
CA THR A 27 -2.73 4.12 -7.01
C THR A 27 -3.10 2.72 -6.57
N ILE A 28 -4.01 2.61 -5.59
CA ILE A 28 -4.54 1.32 -5.14
C ILE A 28 -6.00 1.21 -5.54
N GLU A 29 -6.33 0.10 -6.21
CA GLU A 29 -7.69 -0.24 -6.60
C GLU A 29 -8.10 -1.61 -6.03
N SER A 30 -9.21 -1.61 -5.28
CA SER A 30 -9.92 -2.83 -4.91
C SER A 30 -10.87 -3.23 -6.06
N ARG A 31 -10.59 -4.36 -6.72
CA ARG A 31 -11.41 -4.84 -7.84
C ARG A 31 -12.75 -5.42 -7.36
N THR A 32 -13.71 -5.52 -8.28
CA THR A 32 -15.07 -6.04 -8.06
C THR A 32 -15.15 -7.43 -7.41
N GLU A 33 -14.06 -8.20 -7.42
CA GLU A 33 -13.93 -9.49 -6.72
C GLU A 33 -13.93 -9.34 -5.18
N ASN A 34 -13.72 -8.11 -4.68
CA ASN A 34 -13.78 -7.71 -3.26
C ASN A 34 -15.13 -7.07 -2.87
N LEU A 35 -16.26 -7.58 -3.38
CA LEU A 35 -17.58 -7.00 -3.07
C LEU A 35 -17.89 -6.90 -1.56
N ASP A 36 -17.43 -7.89 -0.78
CA ASP A 36 -17.57 -7.91 0.68
C ASP A 36 -16.28 -7.47 1.41
N GLY A 37 -15.23 -7.14 0.66
CA GLY A 37 -13.91 -6.79 1.17
C GLY A 37 -13.82 -5.30 1.50
N TYR A 38 -13.55 -4.98 2.76
CA TYR A 38 -13.31 -3.61 3.19
C TYR A 38 -11.81 -3.30 3.18
N MET A 39 -11.40 -2.31 2.39
CA MET A 39 -10.06 -1.73 2.47
C MET A 39 -10.08 -0.63 3.53
N GLY A 40 -9.28 -0.80 4.59
CA GLY A 40 -9.23 0.11 5.73
C GLY A 40 -8.10 1.12 5.59
N ASP A 41 -6.93 0.77 6.10
CA ASP A 41 -5.76 1.64 6.07
C ASP A 41 -4.79 1.21 4.98
N VAL A 42 -4.24 2.20 4.28
CA VAL A 42 -3.06 2.05 3.43
C VAL A 42 -1.89 2.66 4.19
N LYS A 43 -0.81 1.92 4.35
CA LYS A 43 0.36 2.37 5.09
C LYS A 43 1.59 2.36 4.20
N MET A 44 2.46 3.34 4.42
CA MET A 44 3.79 3.37 3.83
C MET A 44 4.83 3.25 4.93
N ALA A 45 5.67 2.22 4.83
CA ALA A 45 6.74 1.96 5.77
C ALA A 45 8.09 1.91 5.05
N SER A 46 9.16 1.99 5.82
CA SER A 46 10.52 1.76 5.31
C SER A 46 11.37 1.11 6.38
N GLU A 47 12.55 0.62 5.99
CA GLU A 47 13.55 0.17 6.96
C GLU A 47 14.08 1.28 7.89
N PHE A 48 13.74 2.56 7.62
CA PHE A 48 14.25 3.72 8.37
C PHE A 48 13.18 4.52 9.13
N GLN A 49 11.89 4.26 8.94
CA GLN A 49 10.79 5.08 9.47
C GLN A 49 9.59 4.20 9.83
N GLU A 50 8.93 4.53 10.95
CA GLU A 50 7.62 3.98 11.32
C GLU A 50 6.51 4.42 10.35
N GLU A 51 5.45 3.60 10.30
CA GLU A 51 4.39 3.62 9.28
C GLU A 51 3.69 4.99 9.15
N GLU A 52 3.66 5.54 7.93
CA GLU A 52 2.76 6.64 7.56
C GLU A 52 1.41 6.07 7.13
N ILE A 53 0.33 6.47 7.78
CA ILE A 53 -1.02 5.91 7.58
C ILE A 53 -1.84 6.85 6.69
N PHE A 54 -2.38 6.28 5.62
CA PHE A 54 -3.34 6.89 4.72
C PHE A 54 -4.70 6.22 4.87
N LEU A 55 -5.76 7.03 4.98
CA LEU A 55 -7.11 6.49 4.97
C LEU A 55 -7.45 6.01 3.55
N ALA A 56 -7.92 4.77 3.45
CA ALA A 56 -8.41 4.26 2.18
C ALA A 56 -9.85 4.71 1.93
N SER A 57 -10.16 5.10 0.69
CA SER A 57 -11.53 5.35 0.24
C SER A 57 -11.97 4.27 -0.74
N ASN A 58 -13.29 4.16 -0.94
CA ASN A 58 -13.83 3.25 -1.94
C ASN A 58 -13.46 3.73 -3.35
N GLY A 59 -12.89 2.83 -4.16
CA GLY A 59 -12.43 3.12 -5.52
C GLY A 59 -10.92 3.36 -5.64
N PRO A 60 -10.41 3.69 -6.84
CA PRO A 60 -8.99 3.94 -7.07
C PRO A 60 -8.57 5.23 -6.35
N ASN A 61 -7.61 5.13 -5.44
CA ASN A 61 -7.04 6.30 -4.75
C ASN A 61 -5.55 6.38 -5.01
N THR A 62 -5.08 7.60 -5.26
CA THR A 62 -3.67 7.90 -5.48
C THR A 62 -3.08 8.54 -4.23
N TYR A 63 -1.96 8.00 -3.78
CA TYR A 63 -1.20 8.48 -2.62
C TYR A 63 0.18 8.93 -3.07
N GLN A 64 0.75 9.89 -2.35
CA GLN A 64 2.10 10.38 -2.60
C GLN A 64 2.93 10.27 -1.32
N PHE A 65 4.17 9.80 -1.48
CA PHE A 65 5.12 9.65 -0.39
C PHE A 65 6.51 10.09 -0.84
N ALA A 66 7.15 10.96 -0.04
CA ALA A 66 8.50 11.45 -0.33
C ALA A 66 9.55 10.61 0.39
N ALA A 67 10.47 10.01 -0.37
CA ALA A 67 11.55 9.21 0.18
C ALA A 67 12.57 10.11 0.92
N ILE A 68 12.57 10.03 2.25
CA ILE A 68 13.50 10.79 3.10
C ILE A 68 14.94 10.25 3.08
N LYS A 69 15.12 8.95 2.75
CA LYS A 69 16.40 8.25 2.68
C LYS A 69 16.40 7.28 1.50
N THR A 70 17.59 6.88 1.05
CA THR A 70 17.72 5.82 0.05
C THR A 70 17.59 4.46 0.73
N GLY A 71 16.73 3.60 0.20
CA GLY A 71 16.61 2.21 0.63
C GLY A 71 15.26 1.60 0.30
N THR A 72 14.84 0.64 1.12
CA THR A 72 13.69 -0.21 0.84
C THR A 72 12.43 0.32 1.52
N TYR A 73 11.38 0.47 0.72
CA TYR A 73 10.07 0.96 1.12
C TYR A 73 8.99 -0.10 0.87
N TYR A 74 7.95 -0.05 1.70
CA TYR A 74 6.88 -1.03 1.73
C TYR A 74 5.52 -0.33 1.70
N ILE A 75 4.67 -0.69 0.75
CA ILE A 75 3.25 -0.35 0.79
C ILE A 75 2.51 -1.50 1.45
N THR A 76 1.82 -1.23 2.55
CA THR A 76 0.99 -2.20 3.28
C THR A 76 -0.47 -1.81 3.17
N VAL A 77 -1.30 -2.70 2.62
CA VAL A 77 -2.77 -2.49 2.60
C VAL A 77 -3.41 -3.41 3.62
N ASN A 78 -4.19 -2.83 4.52
CA ASN A 78 -4.96 -3.54 5.53
C ASN A 78 -6.45 -3.52 5.18
N GLY A 79 -7.14 -4.59 5.55
CA GLY A 79 -8.58 -4.66 5.38
C GLY A 79 -9.15 -6.00 5.79
N ASN A 80 -10.47 -6.05 5.91
CA ASN A 80 -11.20 -7.25 6.28
C ASN A 80 -11.78 -7.91 5.02
N GLN A 81 -11.72 -9.24 4.97
CA GLN A 81 -12.23 -10.07 3.86
C GLN A 81 -11.70 -9.67 2.47
N LEU A 82 -10.51 -9.08 2.38
CA LEU A 82 -9.87 -8.74 1.10
C LEU A 82 -9.55 -10.00 0.29
N LYS A 83 -10.42 -10.41 -0.64
CA LYS A 83 -10.20 -11.54 -1.54
C LYS A 83 -9.79 -11.05 -2.92
N GLY A 84 -8.66 -11.54 -3.42
CA GLY A 84 -8.26 -11.34 -4.82
C GLY A 84 -7.03 -10.44 -5.00
N LYS A 85 -6.93 -9.80 -6.16
CA LYS A 85 -5.73 -9.04 -6.58
C LYS A 85 -5.92 -7.55 -6.31
N LEU A 86 -5.00 -6.96 -5.55
CA LEU A 86 -4.83 -5.50 -5.54
C LEU A 86 -4.02 -5.10 -6.77
N ARG A 87 -4.47 -4.07 -7.47
CA ARG A 87 -3.66 -3.40 -8.47
C ARG A 87 -2.98 -2.20 -7.82
N ILE A 88 -1.65 -2.19 -7.87
CA ILE A 88 -0.83 -1.05 -7.46
C ILE A 88 -0.09 -0.60 -8.71
N ASP A 89 -0.46 0.54 -9.25
CA ASP A 89 0.33 1.23 -10.27
C ASP A 89 1.16 2.29 -9.55
N TRP A 90 2.47 2.37 -9.82
CA TRP A 90 3.34 3.37 -9.21
C TRP A 90 4.22 4.08 -10.21
N ASN A 91 4.57 5.32 -9.89
CA ASN A 91 5.51 6.13 -10.64
C ASN A 91 6.48 6.83 -9.67
N ILE A 92 7.74 6.89 -10.05
CA ILE A 92 8.79 7.59 -9.32
C ILE A 92 9.04 8.92 -10.03
N LYS A 93 8.72 10.03 -9.37
CA LYS A 93 8.92 11.39 -9.88
C LYS A 93 10.19 12.01 -9.34
#